data_AF-A0A087SMT0-F1
#
_entry.id   AF-A0A087SMT0-F1
#
_cell.length_a   1.000
_cell.length_b   1.000
_cell.length_c   1.000
_cell.angle_alpha   90.00
_cell.angle_beta   90.00
_cell.angle_gamma   90.00
#
_symmetry.space_group_name_H-M   'P 1'
#
loop_
_entity.id
_entity.type
_entity.pdbx_description
1 polymer ?
#
loop_
_entity_poly.entity_id
_entity_poly.type
_entity_poly.pdbx_seq_one_letter_code
_entity_poly.pdbx_strand_id
1 'polypeptide(L)' 'MAKPVKASELRNLSIAEIDAQVDQLKRDLFALRIKFAKQEDWKPSSVKEIKHKVAQLLTVRRENEAKEGMLKRESRKAAK' A
#
# COMPACT_ATOMS: atom_id res chain seq x y z
N MET A 1 0.91 13.45 15.09
CA MET A 1 1.85 12.64 14.28
C MET A 1 1.30 11.22 14.21
N ALA A 2 1.05 10.69 13.00
CA ALA A 2 0.59 9.31 12.87
C ALA A 2 1.70 8.35 13.29
N LYS A 3 1.36 7.45 14.21
CA LYS A 3 2.24 6.39 14.72
C LYS A 3 2.77 5.59 13.52
N PRO A 4 4.09 5.34 13.39
CA PRO A 4 4.58 4.51 12.31
C PRO A 4 3.91 3.14 12.45
N VAL A 5 3.21 2.71 11.39
CA VAL A 5 2.64 1.36 11.33
C VAL A 5 3.79 0.40 11.59
N LYS A 6 3.65 -0.44 12.62
CA LYS A 6 4.72 -1.34 13.02
C LYS A 6 4.89 -2.37 11.90
N ALA A 7 6.08 -2.42 11.30
CA ALA A 7 6.39 -3.37 10.24
C ALA A 7 6.13 -4.83 10.64
N SER A 8 6.17 -5.14 11.94
CA SER A 8 5.87 -6.45 12.50
C SER A 8 4.45 -6.94 12.22
N GLU A 9 3.47 -6.03 12.22
CA GLU A 9 2.05 -6.38 11.99
C GLU A 9 1.79 -6.68 10.51
N LEU A 10 2.53 -6.03 9.61
CA LEU A 10 2.37 -6.20 8.17
C LEU A 10 3.04 -7.47 7.63
N ARG A 11 4.09 -7.97 8.29
CA ARG A 11 4.85 -9.16 7.84
C ARG A 11 4.10 -10.49 7.96
N ASN A 12 3.04 -10.53 8.78
CA ASN A 12 2.24 -11.74 8.99
C ASN A 12 1.09 -11.89 7.98
N LEU A 13 0.85 -10.88 7.12
CA LEU A 13 -0.24 -10.90 6.15
C LEU A 13 0.11 -11.77 4.94
N SER A 14 -0.91 -12.44 4.40
CA SER A 14 -0.81 -13.19 3.14
C SER A 14 -0.68 -12.24 1.95
N ILE A 15 -0.06 -12.70 0.85
CA ILE A 15 0.08 -11.93 -0.40
C ILE A 15 -1.29 -11.44 -0.90
N ALA A 16 -2.32 -12.30 -0.83
CA ALA A 16 -3.68 -11.96 -1.26
C ALA A 16 -4.32 -10.86 -0.40
N GLU A 17 -4.08 -10.88 0.90
CA GLU A 17 -4.58 -9.86 1.83
C GLU A 17 -3.87 -8.52 1.61
N ILE A 18 -2.57 -8.56 1.32
CA ILE A 18 -1.78 -7.38 0.99
C ILE A 18 -2.33 -6.72 -0.28
N ASP A 19 -2.59 -7.48 -1.34
CA ASP A 19 -3.12 -6.94 -2.59
C ASP A 19 -4.54 -6.34 -2.39
N ALA A 20 -5.40 -7.01 -1.63
CA ALA A 20 -6.72 -6.49 -1.28
C ALA A 20 -6.66 -5.16 -0.50
N GLN A 21 -5.76 -5.06 0.49
CA GLN A 21 -5.54 -3.82 1.25
C GLN A 21 -4.98 -2.71 0.37
N VAL A 22 -4.05 -3.02 -0.54
CA VAL A 22 -3.49 -2.06 -1.48
C VAL A 22 -4.59 -1.47 -2.37
N ASP A 23 -5.50 -2.31 -2.87
CA ASP A 23 -6.59 -1.84 -3.72
C ASP A 23 -7.62 -0.99 -2.96
N GLN A 24 -7.92 -1.34 -1.71
CA GLN A 24 -8.76 -0.49 -0.86
C GLN A 24 -8.11 0.88 -0.62
N LEU A 25 -6.81 0.91 -0.28
CA LEU A 25 -6.08 2.16 -0.05
C LEU A 25 -6.00 3.04 -1.30
N LYS A 26 -5.92 2.45 -2.51
CA LYS A 26 -5.99 3.21 -3.78
C LYS A 26 -7.37 3.86 -3.97
N ARG A 27 -8.46 3.16 -3.61
CA ARG A 27 -9.83 3.72 -3.66
C ARG A 27 -9.98 4.88 -2.68
N ASP A 28 -9.47 4.72 -1.46
CA ASP A 28 -9.49 5.78 -0.45
C ASP A 28 -8.69 7.02 -0.92
N LEU A 29 -7.54 6.80 -1.55
CA LEU A 29 -6.75 7.87 -2.16
C LEU A 29 -7.53 8.59 -3.28
N PHE A 30 -8.29 7.85 -4.08
CA PHE A 30 -9.13 8.44 -5.13
C PHE A 30 -10.28 9.25 -4.54
N ALA A 31 -10.95 8.76 -3.49
CA ALA A 31 -11.98 9.50 -2.79
C ALA A 31 -11.44 10.83 -2.21
N LEU A 32 -10.24 10.83 -1.63
CA LEU A 32 -9.59 12.05 -1.15
C LEU A 32 -9.28 13.04 -2.29
N ARG A 33 -8.88 12.55 -3.46
CA ARG A 33 -8.67 13.41 -4.64
C ARG A 33 -9.96 14.05 -5.13
N ILE A 34 -11.07 13.32 -5.09
CA ILE A 34 -12.39 13.88 -5.42
C ILE A 34 -12.78 14.98 -4.42
N LYS A 35 -12.57 14.77 -3.12
CA LYS A 35 -12.84 15.79 -2.10
C LYS A 35 -12.03 17.06 -2.31
N PHE A 36 -10.74 16.90 -2.65
CA PHE A 36 -9.88 18.03 -3.02
C PHE A 36 -10.43 18.78 -4.24
N ALA A 37 -10.84 18.07 -5.29
CA ALA A 37 -11.41 18.69 -6.48
C ALA A 37 -12.74 19.42 -6.20
N LYS A 38 -13.54 18.92 -5.25
CA LYS A 38 -14.79 19.54 -4.80
C LYS A 38 -14.60 20.71 -3.83
N GLN A 39 -13.37 21.03 -3.43
CA GLN A 39 -13.05 22.03 -2.39
C GLN A 39 -13.78 21.77 -1.04
N GLU A 40 -14.07 20.51 -0.74
CA GLU A 40 -14.60 20.09 0.57
C GLU A 40 -13.47 20.03 1.60
N ASP A 41 -13.76 20.16 2.89
CA ASP A 41 -12.75 19.98 3.94
C ASP A 41 -12.10 18.59 3.89
N TRP A 42 -10.78 18.57 3.67
CA TRP A 42 -9.98 17.35 3.61
C TRP A 42 -8.62 17.57 4.29
N LYS A 43 -7.97 16.48 4.67
CA LYS A 43 -6.68 16.51 5.38
C LYS A 43 -5.53 16.14 4.44
N PRO A 44 -4.61 17.07 4.11
CA PRO A 44 -3.42 16.78 3.30
C PRO A 44 -2.50 15.71 3.88
N SER A 45 -2.41 15.61 5.20
CA SER A 45 -1.62 14.59 5.90
C SER A 45 -2.10 13.17 5.57
N SER A 46 -3.40 12.96 5.40
CA SER A 46 -3.99 11.64 5.11
C SER A 46 -3.54 11.09 3.76
N VAL A 47 -3.29 11.95 2.76
CA VAL A 47 -2.74 11.52 1.47
C VAL A 47 -1.32 10.97 1.63
N LYS A 48 -0.49 11.65 2.44
CA LYS A 48 0.87 11.19 2.73
C LYS A 48 0.86 9.86 3.49
N GLU A 49 -0.02 9.71 4.48
CA GLU A 49 -0.19 8.48 5.25
C GLU A 49 -0.60 7.30 4.38
N ILE A 50 -1.61 7.47 3.50
CA ILE A 50 -2.07 6.42 2.59
C ILE A 50 -0.95 6.00 1.62
N LYS A 51 -0.23 6.97 1.04
CA LYS A 51 0.90 6.67 0.16
C LYS A 51 2.00 5.88 0.88
N HIS A 52 2.33 6.24 2.12
CA HIS A 52 3.32 5.50 2.91
C HIS A 52 2.84 4.08 3.23
N LYS A 53 1.57 3.89 3.59
CA LYS A 53 1.02 2.55 3.84
C LYS A 53 1.08 1.65 2.60
N VAL A 54 0.71 2.18 1.43
CA VAL A 54 0.82 1.44 0.15
C VAL A 54 2.27 1.03 -0.12
N ALA A 55 3.24 1.94 0.08
CA ALA A 55 4.65 1.64 -0.12
C ALA A 55 5.16 0.55 0.84
N GLN A 56 4.73 0.57 2.10
CA GLN A 56 5.08 -0.45 3.10
C GLN A 56 4.53 -1.82 2.71
N LEU A 57 3.26 -1.89 2.30
CA LEU A 57 2.61 -3.12 1.86
C LEU A 57 3.31 -3.75 0.64
N LEU A 58 3.63 -2.95 -0.38
CA LEU A 58 4.35 -3.43 -1.56
C LEU A 58 5.78 -3.90 -1.22
N THR A 59 6.43 -3.25 -0.25
CA THR A 59 7.75 -3.69 0.23
C THR A 59 7.67 -5.07 0.88
N VAL A 60 6.70 -5.29 1.77
CA VAL A 60 6.49 -6.58 2.43
C VAL A 60 6.15 -7.68 1.42
N ARG A 61 5.28 -7.38 0.45
CA ARG A 61 5.00 -8.31 -0.65
C ARG A 61 6.28 -8.72 -1.38
N ARG A 62 7.14 -7.76 -1.73
CA ARG A 62 8.40 -8.06 -2.42
C ARG A 62 9.38 -8.84 -1.55
N GLU A 63 9.43 -8.58 -0.25
CA GLU A 63 10.22 -9.37 0.70
C GLU A 63 9.74 -10.82 0.74
N ASN A 64 8.43 -11.07 0.73
CA ASN A 64 7.86 -12.42 0.70
C ASN A 64 8.18 -13.14 -0.62
N GLU A 65 7.99 -12.49 -1.77
CA GLU A 65 8.38 -13.04 -3.08
C GLU A 65 9.89 -13.36 -3.14
N ALA A 66 10.74 -12.54 -2.51
CA ALA A 66 12.19 -12.78 -2.45
C ALA A 66 12.55 -14.00 -1.58
N LYS A 67 11.81 -14.25 -0.49
CA LYS A 67 11.96 -15.47 0.33
C LYS A 67 11.57 -16.73 -0.44
N GLU A 68 10.58 -16.63 -1.30
CA GLU A 68 10.15 -17.72 -2.20
C GLU A 68 11.12 -17.94 -3.37
N GLY A 69 12.18 -17.12 -3.50
CA GLY A 69 13.21 -17.27 -4.53
C GLY A 69 12.87 -16.62 -5.87
N MET A 70 11.81 -15.82 -5.96
CA MET A 70 11.39 -15.20 -7.23
C MET A 70 12.38 -14.14 -7.72
N LEU A 71 12.87 -14.33 -8.95
CA LEU A 71 13.75 -13.37 -9.61
C LEU A 71 13.01 -12.07 -9.94
N LYS A 72 13.73 -10.95 -10.02
CA LYS A 72 13.14 -9.62 -10.32
C LYS A 72 12.35 -9.60 -11.64
N ARG A 73 12.75 -10.41 -12.62
CA ARG A 73 12.08 -10.50 -13.93
C ARG A 73 10.73 -11.22 -13.82
N GLU A 74 10.67 -12.28 -13.03
CA GLU A 74 9.46 -13.09 -12.84
C GLU A 74 8.43 -12.31 -12.02
N SER A 75 8.86 -11.64 -10.95
CA SER A 75 8.02 -10.73 -10.16
C SER A 75 7.40 -9.61 -11.03
N ARG A 76 8.18 -9.00 -11.94
CA ARG A 76 7.64 -7.99 -12.87
C ARG A 76 6.65 -8.57 -13.89
N LYS A 77 6.83 -9.82 -14.31
CA LYS A 77 5.89 -10.51 -15.19
C LYS A 77 4.59 -10.86 -14.45
N ALA A 78 4.69 -11.28 -13.20
CA ALA A 78 3.53 -11.58 -12.35
C ALA A 78 2.75 -10.33 -11.93
N ALA A 79 3.40 -9.17 -11.90
CA ALA A 79 2.78 -7.89 -11.55
C ALA A 79 2.17 -7.13 -12.73
N LYS A 80 2.38 -7.59 -13.97
CA LYS A 80 1.86 -6.97 -15.19
C LYS A 80 0.51 -7.58 -15.56
#